data_AF-A0A3D2B241-F1
#
_entry.id   AF-A0A3D2B241-F1
#
_cell.length_a   1.000
_cell.length_b   1.000
_cell.length_c   1.000
_cell.angle_alpha   90.00
_cell.angle_beta   90.00
_cell.angle_gamma   90.00
#
_symmetry.space_group_name_H-M   'P 1'
#
loop_
_entity.id
_entity.type
_entity.pdbx_description
1 polymer ?
#
loop_
_entity_poly.entity_id
_entity_poly.type
_entity_poly.pdbx_seq_one_letter_code
_entity_poly.pdbx_strand_id
1 'polypeptide(L)'
;NGALWGGECLRVNYRTCEKLGGLPAVALPGGDLAARQPWRNLLAQWQAFVPEWRTLPQAARLLNKPWQPLARAIERGVNAPLASSAGRLFDAVAAALNCAPEQISYEGEAACRLEALALSAAPQCHPVTMPVRDGELDMVTFWRQWLGWQAPDNARAWAFHDALAQGLATLAGEHARRRALSTVVCSGGVLHNRLLRERLQFWLSDFTVLFPGRLPAGDGAVAFGQAVIAAATFL
;
A
#
# COMPACT_ATOMS: atom_id res chain seq x y z
N ASN A 1 9.08 13.49 -13.44
CA ASN A 1 10.44 13.47 -12.85
C ASN A 1 10.93 12.06 -12.49
N GLY A 2 10.52 10.99 -13.22
CA GLY A 2 11.07 9.64 -13.03
C GLY A 2 10.71 8.89 -11.73
N ALA A 3 9.89 9.47 -10.84
CA ALA A 3 9.44 8.81 -9.62
C ALA A 3 8.49 7.64 -9.93
N LEU A 4 8.65 6.52 -9.21
CA LEU A 4 7.79 5.35 -9.32
C LEU A 4 6.63 5.44 -8.32
N TRP A 5 5.40 5.46 -8.83
CA TRP A 5 4.18 5.62 -8.03
C TRP A 5 3.39 4.33 -7.90
N GLY A 6 2.59 4.22 -6.85
CA GLY A 6 1.71 3.07 -6.65
C GLY A 6 0.77 3.14 -5.46
N GLY A 7 0.59 4.32 -4.86
CA GLY A 7 -0.23 4.52 -3.67
C GLY A 7 -0.47 5.99 -3.40
N GLU A 8 -0.83 6.75 -4.44
CA GLU A 8 -0.90 8.21 -4.40
C GLU A 8 -2.31 8.73 -4.13
N CYS A 9 -2.39 9.89 -3.48
CA CYS A 9 -3.57 10.75 -3.52
C CYS A 9 -3.35 11.83 -4.59
N LEU A 10 -4.29 11.94 -5.53
CA LEU A 10 -4.19 12.83 -6.68
C LEU A 10 -5.42 13.74 -6.77
N ARG A 11 -5.22 15.01 -7.13
CA ARG A 11 -6.28 15.86 -7.66
C ARG A 11 -6.32 15.67 -9.17
N VAL A 12 -7.43 15.15 -9.67
CA VAL A 12 -7.56 14.79 -11.08
C VAL A 12 -8.77 15.45 -11.73
N ASN A 13 -8.61 15.80 -12.99
CA ASN A 13 -9.67 15.88 -13.98
C ASN A 13 -9.10 15.31 -15.30
N TYR A 14 -9.87 15.32 -16.39
CA TYR A 14 -9.39 14.74 -17.66
C TYR A 14 -8.20 15.48 -18.31
N ARG A 15 -7.80 16.66 -17.82
CA ARG A 15 -6.69 17.46 -18.35
C ARG A 15 -5.51 17.61 -17.38
N THR A 16 -5.75 17.53 -16.08
CA THR A 16 -4.75 17.83 -15.05
C THR A 16 -4.68 16.72 -14.01
N CYS A 17 -3.45 16.41 -13.61
CA CYS A 17 -3.14 15.51 -12.51
C CYS A 17 -2.12 16.19 -11.59
N GLU A 18 -2.51 16.46 -10.36
CA GLU A 18 -1.66 17.04 -9.32
C GLU A 18 -1.49 16.01 -8.20
N LYS A 19 -0.24 15.66 -7.87
CA LYS A 19 0.05 14.79 -6.73
C LYS A 19 -0.11 15.57 -5.42
N LEU A 20 -0.91 15.03 -4.52
CA LEU A 20 -1.21 15.65 -3.21
C LEU A 20 -0.50 14.96 -2.04
N GLY A 21 -0.10 13.70 -2.22
CA GLY A 21 0.45 12.87 -1.14
C GLY A 21 0.32 11.38 -1.44
N GLY A 22 0.45 10.54 -0.42
CA GLY A 22 0.24 9.10 -0.54
C GLY A 22 1.06 8.26 0.43
N LEU A 23 1.49 7.09 -0.03
CA LEU A 23 2.51 6.30 0.67
C LEU A 23 3.89 6.96 0.52
N PRO A 24 4.75 6.90 1.56
CA PRO A 24 6.14 7.28 1.40
C PRO A 24 6.83 6.34 0.41
N ALA A 25 7.83 6.87 -0.31
CA ALA A 25 8.61 6.06 -1.23
C ALA A 25 9.59 5.16 -0.48
N VAL A 26 9.56 3.86 -0.77
CA VAL A 26 10.41 2.83 -0.14
C VAL A 26 11.21 2.11 -1.20
N ALA A 27 12.43 1.70 -0.87
CA ALA A 27 13.31 0.97 -1.78
C ALA A 27 12.69 -0.35 -2.24
N LEU A 28 12.93 -0.70 -3.51
CA LEU A 28 12.61 -1.98 -4.14
C LEU A 28 13.89 -2.81 -4.30
N PRO A 29 14.29 -3.60 -3.29
CA PRO A 29 15.65 -4.11 -3.23
C PRO A 29 15.85 -5.25 -4.23
N GLY A 30 16.69 -5.04 -5.25
CA GLY A 30 16.86 -5.98 -6.36
C GLY A 30 15.86 -5.79 -7.50
N GLY A 31 15.25 -4.60 -7.61
CA GLY A 31 14.35 -4.24 -8.71
C GLY A 31 13.18 -5.21 -8.84
N ASP A 32 13.07 -5.88 -9.97
CA ASP A 32 12.00 -6.84 -10.28
C ASP A 32 11.88 -7.98 -9.27
N LEU A 33 12.97 -8.34 -8.58
CA LEU A 33 12.91 -9.35 -7.52
C LEU A 33 12.06 -8.90 -6.33
N ALA A 34 11.97 -7.60 -6.07
CA ALA A 34 11.08 -7.07 -5.03
C ALA A 34 9.61 -7.35 -5.33
N ALA A 35 9.22 -7.45 -6.61
CA ALA A 35 7.88 -7.85 -7.01
C ALA A 35 7.65 -9.37 -6.89
N ARG A 36 8.72 -10.18 -6.83
CA ARG A 36 8.64 -11.65 -6.78
C ARG A 36 8.87 -12.25 -5.39
N GLN A 37 9.60 -11.55 -4.52
CA GLN A 37 10.04 -12.06 -3.22
C GLN A 37 9.58 -11.11 -2.11
N PRO A 38 8.40 -11.36 -1.50
CA PRO A 38 7.76 -10.44 -0.56
C PRO A 38 8.63 -9.99 0.63
N TRP A 39 9.52 -10.87 1.12
CA TRP A 39 10.43 -10.58 2.23
C TRP A 39 11.39 -9.41 1.96
N ARG A 40 11.67 -9.09 0.68
CA ARG A 40 12.50 -7.93 0.31
C ARG A 40 11.81 -6.62 0.64
N ASN A 41 10.49 -6.55 0.43
CA ASN A 41 9.69 -5.38 0.76
C ASN A 41 9.57 -5.23 2.28
N LEU A 42 9.44 -6.35 3.00
CA LEU A 42 9.47 -6.35 4.46
C LEU A 42 10.80 -5.81 5.00
N LEU A 43 11.93 -6.26 4.46
CA LEU A 43 13.25 -5.74 4.82
C LEU A 43 13.34 -4.23 4.57
N ALA A 44 12.93 -3.75 3.39
CA ALA A 44 12.99 -2.34 3.04
C ALA A 44 12.12 -1.48 3.97
N GLN A 45 10.90 -1.93 4.26
CA GLN A 45 9.99 -1.27 5.20
C GLN A 45 10.56 -1.19 6.61
N TRP A 46 11.09 -2.29 7.13
CA TRP A 46 11.64 -2.33 8.48
C TRP A 46 12.95 -1.53 8.60
N GLN A 47 13.81 -1.58 7.58
CA GLN A 47 15.01 -0.77 7.55
C GLN A 47 14.70 0.74 7.51
N ALA A 48 13.62 1.14 6.84
CA ALA A 48 13.20 2.55 6.76
C ALA A 48 12.47 3.04 8.02
N PHE A 49 11.62 2.20 8.64
CA PHE A 49 10.61 2.68 9.61
C PHE A 49 10.59 1.96 10.95
N VAL A 50 11.37 0.89 11.13
CA VAL A 50 11.38 0.10 12.37
C VAL A 50 12.76 0.20 13.03
N PRO A 51 12.91 1.06 14.05
CA PRO A 51 14.14 1.16 14.82
C PRO A 51 14.53 -0.20 15.39
N GLU A 52 15.82 -0.52 15.32
CA GLU A 52 16.38 -1.75 15.90
C GLU A 52 15.65 -3.03 15.48
N TRP A 53 15.02 -3.06 14.29
CA TRP A 53 14.19 -4.19 13.86
C TRP A 53 14.84 -5.57 14.00
N ARG A 54 16.17 -5.65 13.94
CA ARG A 54 16.98 -6.88 14.12
C ARG A 54 16.84 -7.52 15.50
N THR A 55 16.51 -6.75 16.54
CA THR A 55 16.35 -7.26 17.91
C THR A 55 14.94 -7.75 18.19
N LEU A 56 14.00 -7.49 17.28
CA LEU A 56 12.61 -7.90 17.44
C LEU A 56 12.47 -9.43 17.29
N PRO A 57 11.69 -10.11 18.14
CA PRO A 57 11.42 -11.53 18.00
C PRO A 57 10.86 -11.91 16.62
N GLN A 58 10.06 -11.02 16.02
CA GLN A 58 9.46 -11.20 14.70
C GLN A 58 10.50 -11.16 13.56
N ALA A 59 11.72 -10.69 13.82
CA ALA A 59 12.77 -10.57 12.82
C ALA A 59 13.43 -11.89 12.41
N ALA A 60 13.21 -12.97 13.16
CA ALA A 60 13.83 -14.28 12.90
C ALA A 60 13.74 -14.70 11.42
N ARG A 61 12.63 -14.38 10.76
CA ARG A 61 12.42 -14.70 9.33
C ARG A 61 13.29 -13.90 8.39
N LEU A 62 13.49 -12.62 8.66
CA LEU A 62 14.42 -11.79 7.88
C LEU A 62 15.86 -12.19 8.18
N LEU A 63 16.17 -12.50 9.44
CA LEU A 63 17.52 -12.89 9.87
C LEU A 63 17.98 -14.20 9.23
N ASN A 64 17.05 -15.10 8.91
CA ASN A 64 17.32 -16.34 8.16
C ASN A 64 17.46 -16.14 6.63
N LYS A 65 17.37 -14.90 6.13
CA LYS A 65 17.57 -14.56 4.71
C LYS A 65 18.96 -13.95 4.48
N PRO A 66 19.45 -13.89 3.22
CA PRO A 66 20.64 -13.11 2.88
C PRO A 66 20.34 -11.60 2.91
N TRP A 67 19.94 -11.07 4.06
CA TRP A 67 19.47 -9.70 4.23
C TRP A 67 20.60 -8.67 4.27
N GLN A 68 21.79 -9.04 4.80
CA GLN A 68 22.89 -8.07 5.00
C GLN A 68 23.40 -7.43 3.70
N PRO A 69 23.66 -8.18 2.60
CA PRO A 69 24.08 -7.56 1.35
C PRO A 69 22.98 -6.64 0.78
N LEU A 70 21.71 -7.04 0.94
CA LEU A 70 20.57 -6.30 0.45
C LEU A 70 20.35 -4.99 1.22
N ALA A 71 20.49 -5.03 2.54
CA ALA A 71 20.42 -3.84 3.40
C ALA A 71 21.49 -2.80 3.03
N ARG A 72 22.73 -3.24 2.76
CA ARG A 72 23.80 -2.36 2.27
C ARG A 72 23.52 -1.82 0.86
N ALA A 73 22.90 -2.62 0.00
CA ALA A 73 22.53 -2.18 -1.35
C ALA A 73 21.45 -1.09 -1.29
N ILE A 74 20.48 -1.22 -0.39
CA ILE A 74 19.46 -0.19 -0.12
C ILE A 74 20.12 1.11 0.35
N GLU A 75 21.01 1.04 1.35
CA GLU A 75 21.75 2.21 1.88
C GLU A 75 22.55 2.95 0.81
N ARG A 76 23.10 2.21 -0.16
CA ARG A 76 23.91 2.76 -1.25
C ARG A 76 23.10 3.11 -2.51
N GLY A 77 21.80 2.86 -2.52
CA GLY A 77 20.95 3.06 -3.70
C GLY A 77 21.31 2.16 -4.90
N VAL A 78 21.96 1.03 -4.67
CA VAL A 78 22.41 0.12 -5.75
C VAL A 78 21.31 -0.87 -6.07
N ASN A 79 20.75 -0.80 -7.28
CA ASN A 79 19.64 -1.66 -7.73
C ASN A 79 18.47 -1.69 -6.73
N ALA A 80 18.15 -0.53 -6.16
CA ALA A 80 17.15 -0.35 -5.13
C ALA A 80 16.34 0.93 -5.37
N PRO A 81 15.64 1.06 -6.52
CA PRO A 81 14.87 2.26 -6.83
C PRO A 81 13.76 2.47 -5.79
N LEU A 82 13.42 3.73 -5.52
CA LEU A 82 12.35 4.08 -4.58
C LEU A 82 10.99 4.06 -5.28
N ALA A 83 9.99 3.48 -4.63
CA ALA A 83 8.61 3.49 -5.09
C ALA A 83 7.62 3.62 -3.93
N SER A 84 6.58 4.44 -4.10
CA SER A 84 5.45 4.57 -3.18
C SER A 84 4.37 3.52 -3.46
N SER A 85 4.76 2.24 -3.49
CA SER A 85 3.90 1.15 -3.98
C SER A 85 3.04 0.53 -2.88
N ALA A 86 1.71 0.64 -3.01
CA ALA A 86 0.77 -0.06 -2.14
C ALA A 86 0.91 -1.58 -2.28
N GLY A 87 1.04 -2.11 -3.51
CA GLY A 87 1.22 -3.55 -3.72
C GLY A 87 2.44 -4.11 -2.97
N ARG A 88 3.57 -3.39 -2.97
CA ARG A 88 4.78 -3.81 -2.23
C ARG A 88 4.61 -3.70 -0.71
N LEU A 89 3.78 -2.78 -0.22
CA LEU A 89 3.39 -2.73 1.19
C LEU A 89 2.53 -3.96 1.58
N PHE A 90 1.58 -4.37 0.74
CA PHE A 90 0.83 -5.62 0.94
C PHE A 90 1.78 -6.83 1.00
N ASP A 91 2.75 -6.92 0.08
CA ASP A 91 3.75 -7.98 0.08
C ASP A 91 4.57 -7.99 1.39
N ALA A 92 4.96 -6.82 1.90
CA ALA A 92 5.68 -6.70 3.16
C ALA A 92 4.87 -7.26 4.35
N VAL A 93 3.61 -6.87 4.48
CA VAL A 93 2.73 -7.36 5.57
C VAL A 93 2.45 -8.85 5.41
N ALA A 94 2.24 -9.34 4.19
CA ALA A 94 2.06 -10.76 3.91
C ALA A 94 3.28 -11.60 4.33
N ALA A 95 4.49 -11.09 4.05
CA ALA A 95 5.74 -11.71 4.50
C ALA A 95 5.85 -11.73 6.03
N ALA A 96 5.46 -10.64 6.70
CA ALA A 96 5.48 -10.56 8.17
C ALA A 96 4.54 -11.60 8.81
N LEU A 97 3.37 -11.86 8.22
CA LEU A 97 2.38 -12.84 8.70
C LEU A 97 2.60 -14.27 8.20
N ASN A 98 3.62 -14.55 7.38
CA ASN A 98 3.85 -15.87 6.75
C ASN A 98 2.76 -16.33 5.78
N CYS A 99 1.84 -15.47 5.38
CA CYS A 99 0.69 -15.93 4.62
C CYS A 99 1.00 -16.05 3.12
N ALA A 100 2.22 -15.73 2.68
CA ALA A 100 2.67 -15.79 1.29
C ALA A 100 3.92 -16.68 1.15
N PRO A 101 4.10 -17.32 -0.02
CA PRO A 101 5.33 -18.06 -0.30
C PRO A 101 6.54 -17.13 -0.35
N GLU A 102 7.73 -17.70 -0.20
CA GLU A 102 8.98 -16.92 -0.27
C GLU A 102 9.21 -16.26 -1.63
N GLN A 103 8.75 -16.95 -2.67
CA GLN A 103 8.71 -16.48 -4.04
C GLN A 103 7.31 -16.70 -4.61
N ILE A 104 6.68 -15.62 -5.06
CA ILE A 104 5.35 -15.70 -5.65
C ILE A 104 5.43 -16.23 -7.08
N SER A 105 4.36 -16.90 -7.49
CA SER A 105 4.17 -17.55 -8.79
C SER A 105 3.46 -16.66 -9.81
N TYR A 106 2.70 -15.67 -9.33
CA TYR A 106 2.01 -14.67 -10.17
C TYR A 106 1.94 -13.33 -9.46
N GLU A 107 1.71 -12.27 -10.24
CA GLU A 107 1.60 -10.91 -9.71
C GLU A 107 0.39 -10.75 -8.78
N GLY A 108 0.63 -10.24 -7.57
CA GLY A 108 -0.41 -10.00 -6.57
C GLY A 108 -0.73 -11.20 -5.67
N GLU A 109 -0.07 -12.35 -5.83
CA GLU A 109 -0.33 -13.55 -5.01
C GLU A 109 -0.30 -13.28 -3.50
N ALA A 110 0.71 -12.57 -3.02
CA ALA A 110 0.86 -12.27 -1.60
C ALA A 110 -0.25 -11.35 -1.09
N ALA A 111 -0.65 -10.34 -1.88
CA ALA A 111 -1.77 -9.47 -1.56
C ALA A 111 -3.11 -10.22 -1.51
N CYS A 112 -3.37 -11.12 -2.47
CA CYS A 112 -4.58 -11.97 -2.48
C CYS A 112 -4.63 -12.91 -1.27
N ARG A 113 -3.51 -13.53 -0.90
CA ARG A 113 -3.43 -14.40 0.28
C ARG A 113 -3.65 -13.62 1.57
N LEU A 114 -3.08 -12.41 1.67
CA LEU A 114 -3.27 -11.53 2.82
C LEU A 114 -4.74 -11.08 2.95
N GLU A 115 -5.41 -10.79 1.84
CA GLU A 115 -6.84 -10.49 1.82
C GLU A 115 -7.67 -11.68 2.30
N ALA A 116 -7.42 -12.88 1.75
CA ALA A 116 -8.14 -14.09 2.15
C ALA A 116 -7.97 -14.38 3.65
N LEU A 117 -6.76 -14.17 4.18
CA LEU A 117 -6.48 -14.29 5.61
C LEU A 117 -7.29 -13.25 6.43
N ALA A 118 -7.29 -11.99 6.00
CA ALA A 118 -8.03 -10.92 6.68
C ALA A 118 -9.55 -11.17 6.70
N LEU A 119 -10.10 -11.73 5.61
CA LEU A 119 -11.53 -12.04 5.50
C LEU A 119 -11.99 -13.19 6.41
N SER A 120 -11.06 -13.98 6.95
CA SER A 120 -11.38 -15.00 7.95
C SER A 120 -11.54 -14.46 9.37
N ALA A 121 -11.24 -13.18 9.59
CA ALA A 121 -11.51 -12.50 10.86
C ALA A 121 -12.85 -11.76 10.81
N ALA A 122 -13.55 -11.73 11.94
CA ALA A 122 -14.66 -10.79 12.11
C ALA A 122 -14.13 -9.36 12.20
N PRO A 123 -14.87 -8.34 11.70
CA PRO A 123 -14.55 -6.94 11.97
C PRO A 123 -14.39 -6.70 13.47
N GLN A 124 -13.30 -6.03 13.87
CA GLN A 124 -12.97 -5.84 15.28
C GLN A 124 -12.18 -4.57 15.53
N CYS A 125 -12.27 -4.04 16.75
CA CYS A 125 -11.45 -2.90 17.17
C CYS A 125 -9.97 -3.31 17.27
N HIS A 126 -9.08 -2.38 16.89
CA HIS A 126 -7.63 -2.54 17.03
C HIS A 126 -6.95 -1.17 17.23
N PRO A 127 -5.73 -1.14 17.78
CA PRO A 127 -4.99 0.10 18.00
C PRO A 127 -4.16 0.56 16.78
N VAL A 128 -4.12 -0.23 15.71
CA VAL A 128 -3.29 0.05 14.53
C VAL A 128 -3.86 1.21 13.70
N THR A 129 -3.01 2.16 13.33
CA THR A 129 -3.36 3.35 12.53
C THR A 129 -2.27 3.65 11.51
N MET A 130 -2.61 4.40 10.46
CA MET A 130 -1.66 5.03 9.53
C MET A 130 -1.93 6.54 9.48
N PRO A 131 -1.45 7.33 10.47
CA PRO A 131 -1.68 8.77 10.50
C PRO A 131 -1.12 9.46 9.27
N VAL A 132 -1.70 10.59 8.86
CA VAL A 132 -1.16 11.42 7.78
C VAL A 132 -0.21 12.46 8.38
N ARG A 133 1.02 12.56 7.85
CA ARG A 133 2.01 13.58 8.20
C ARG A 133 2.63 14.13 6.92
N ASP A 134 2.59 15.44 6.75
CA ASP A 134 3.16 16.13 5.58
C ASP A 134 2.69 15.56 4.21
N GLY A 135 1.43 15.10 4.17
CA GLY A 135 0.82 14.50 2.97
C GLY A 135 1.14 13.01 2.78
N GLU A 136 1.93 12.38 3.65
CA GLU A 136 2.27 10.96 3.57
C GLU A 136 1.74 10.14 4.75
N LEU A 137 1.54 8.84 4.55
CA LEU A 137 1.19 7.94 5.65
C LEU A 137 2.41 7.66 6.54
N ASP A 138 2.24 7.86 7.85
CA ASP A 138 3.27 7.62 8.86
C ASP A 138 3.45 6.12 9.13
N MET A 139 4.39 5.54 8.38
CA MET A 139 4.75 4.14 8.47
C MET A 139 5.48 3.77 9.77
N VAL A 140 6.12 4.73 10.46
CA VAL A 140 6.77 4.48 11.76
C VAL A 140 5.71 4.17 12.81
N THR A 141 4.65 4.99 12.87
CA THR A 141 3.54 4.74 13.78
C THR A 141 2.82 3.43 13.45
N PHE A 142 2.56 3.17 12.16
CA PHE A 142 1.94 1.93 11.71
C PHE A 142 2.71 0.69 12.17
N TRP A 143 3.99 0.58 11.80
CA TRP A 143 4.76 -0.62 12.11
C TRP A 143 4.91 -0.82 13.61
N ARG A 144 5.14 0.25 14.38
CA ARG A 144 5.21 0.17 15.84
C ARG A 144 3.92 -0.39 16.45
N GLN A 145 2.76 0.15 16.07
CA GLN A 145 1.46 -0.30 16.59
C GLN A 145 1.13 -1.72 16.13
N TRP A 146 1.35 -2.02 14.85
CA TRP A 146 1.02 -3.31 14.26
C TRP A 146 1.91 -4.45 14.76
N LEU A 147 3.20 -4.19 15.02
CA LEU A 147 4.13 -5.16 15.63
C LEU A 147 3.89 -5.32 17.14
N GLY A 148 3.51 -4.25 17.82
CA GLY A 148 3.21 -4.27 19.26
C GLY A 148 1.87 -4.93 19.60
N TRP A 149 0.92 -4.97 18.67
CA TRP A 149 -0.40 -5.53 18.90
C TRP A 149 -0.40 -7.07 18.76
N GLN A 150 -0.61 -7.76 19.89
CA GLN A 150 -0.74 -9.20 19.94
C GLN A 150 -2.18 -9.62 19.62
N ALA A 151 -2.36 -10.22 18.46
CA ALA A 151 -3.63 -10.74 17.99
C ALA A 151 -3.39 -11.90 17.01
N PRO A 152 -4.38 -12.76 16.76
CA PRO A 152 -4.31 -13.77 15.70
C PRO A 152 -3.96 -13.16 14.33
N ASP A 153 -3.29 -13.93 13.47
CA ASP A 153 -2.78 -13.39 12.19
C ASP A 153 -3.90 -12.87 11.27
N ASN A 154 -5.08 -13.49 11.29
CA ASN A 154 -6.25 -12.98 10.55
C ASN A 154 -6.72 -11.61 11.05
N ALA A 155 -6.75 -11.40 12.37
CA ALA A 155 -7.04 -10.11 12.98
C ALA A 155 -5.98 -9.05 12.63
N ARG A 156 -4.69 -9.44 12.60
CA ARG A 156 -3.59 -8.55 12.20
C ARG A 156 -3.64 -8.18 10.72
N ALA A 157 -4.01 -9.13 9.86
CA ALA A 157 -4.26 -8.89 8.44
C ALA A 157 -5.44 -7.94 8.25
N TRP A 158 -6.54 -8.14 8.98
CA TRP A 158 -7.71 -7.26 8.95
C TRP A 158 -7.35 -5.83 9.39
N ALA A 159 -6.63 -5.67 10.50
CA ALA A 159 -6.24 -4.36 11.01
C ALA A 159 -5.31 -3.59 10.07
N PHE A 160 -4.47 -4.29 9.30
CA PHE A 160 -3.68 -3.65 8.24
C PHE A 160 -4.59 -3.04 7.15
N HIS A 161 -5.56 -3.80 6.66
CA HIS A 161 -6.48 -3.31 5.62
C HIS A 161 -7.31 -2.13 6.13
N ASP A 162 -7.81 -2.20 7.37
CA ASP A 162 -8.58 -1.12 7.96
C ASP A 162 -7.74 0.15 8.19
N ALA A 163 -6.55 0.01 8.79
CA ALA A 163 -5.66 1.15 9.03
C ALA A 163 -5.19 1.82 7.74
N LEU A 164 -4.91 1.04 6.69
CA LEU A 164 -4.56 1.56 5.37
C LEU A 164 -5.74 2.32 4.74
N ALA A 165 -6.93 1.74 4.76
CA ALA A 165 -8.13 2.39 4.25
C ALA A 165 -8.43 3.70 4.99
N GLN A 166 -8.33 3.68 6.33
CA GLN A 166 -8.55 4.86 7.17
C GLN A 166 -7.54 5.98 6.88
N GLY A 167 -6.25 5.65 6.76
CA GLY A 167 -5.19 6.61 6.46
C GLY A 167 -5.38 7.25 5.08
N LEU A 168 -5.64 6.43 4.05
CA LEU A 168 -5.93 6.91 2.70
C LEU A 168 -7.21 7.75 2.64
N ALA A 169 -8.27 7.33 3.33
CA ALA A 169 -9.53 8.07 3.40
C ALA A 169 -9.36 9.42 4.11
N THR A 170 -8.55 9.46 5.17
CA THR A 170 -8.21 10.70 5.89
C THR A 170 -7.46 11.66 4.97
N LEU A 171 -6.41 11.19 4.28
CA LEU A 171 -5.66 11.98 3.31
C LEU A 171 -6.57 12.53 2.21
N ALA A 172 -7.33 11.67 1.53
CA ALA A 172 -8.24 12.07 0.46
C ALA A 172 -9.32 13.04 0.97
N GLY A 173 -9.93 12.75 2.11
CA GLY A 173 -11.00 13.54 2.71
C GLY A 173 -10.54 14.93 3.15
N GLU A 174 -9.33 15.07 3.71
CA GLU A 174 -8.74 16.36 4.02
C GLU A 174 -8.55 17.22 2.77
N HIS A 175 -7.97 16.65 1.71
CA HIS A 175 -7.74 17.36 0.46
C HIS A 175 -9.05 17.73 -0.25
N ALA A 176 -10.04 16.83 -0.24
CA ALA A 176 -11.35 17.04 -0.83
C ALA A 176 -12.10 18.17 -0.11
N ARG A 177 -12.18 18.14 1.24
CA ARG A 177 -12.82 19.20 2.05
C ARG A 177 -12.20 20.56 1.82
N ARG A 178 -10.86 20.67 1.86
CA ARG A 178 -10.15 21.95 1.63
C ARG A 178 -10.41 22.55 0.23
N ARG A 179 -10.85 21.74 -0.73
CA ARG A 179 -11.10 22.13 -2.13
C ARG A 179 -12.59 22.09 -2.50
N ALA A 180 -13.48 21.91 -1.52
CA ALA A 180 -14.93 21.76 -1.72
C ALA A 180 -15.31 20.68 -2.76
N LEU A 181 -14.55 19.57 -2.80
CA LEU A 181 -14.86 18.41 -3.62
C LEU A 181 -15.74 17.44 -2.84
N SER A 182 -16.81 16.96 -3.47
CA SER A 182 -17.74 15.98 -2.89
C SER A 182 -17.53 14.55 -3.40
N THR A 183 -16.64 14.34 -4.38
CA THR A 183 -16.43 13.05 -5.04
C THR A 183 -14.99 12.60 -4.90
N VAL A 184 -14.80 11.34 -4.49
CA VAL A 184 -13.50 10.66 -4.43
C VAL A 184 -13.52 9.48 -5.39
N VAL A 185 -12.50 9.36 -6.23
CA VAL A 185 -12.31 8.23 -7.14
C VAL A 185 -11.25 7.31 -6.59
N CYS A 186 -11.54 6.02 -6.54
CA CYS A 186 -10.58 4.99 -6.14
C CYS A 186 -10.31 4.08 -7.35
N SER A 187 -9.09 4.07 -7.89
CA SER A 187 -8.67 3.17 -9.00
C SER A 187 -7.32 2.50 -8.73
N GLY A 188 -6.87 1.61 -9.62
CA GLY A 188 -5.61 0.88 -9.54
C GLY A 188 -5.78 -0.59 -9.12
N GLY A 189 -4.85 -1.45 -9.53
CA GLY A 189 -4.96 -2.91 -9.39
C GLY A 189 -5.12 -3.43 -7.95
N VAL A 190 -4.60 -2.70 -6.95
CA VAL A 190 -4.78 -3.03 -5.53
C VAL A 190 -6.25 -2.97 -5.11
N LEU A 191 -7.09 -2.20 -5.82
CA LEU A 191 -8.53 -2.15 -5.55
C LEU A 191 -9.32 -3.33 -6.13
N HIS A 192 -8.67 -4.35 -6.70
CA HIS A 192 -9.34 -5.65 -6.79
C HIS A 192 -9.60 -6.27 -5.40
N ASN A 193 -8.87 -5.80 -4.37
CA ASN A 193 -9.08 -6.18 -2.98
C ASN A 193 -10.45 -5.68 -2.49
N ARG A 194 -11.38 -6.60 -2.26
CA ARG A 194 -12.75 -6.33 -1.83
C ARG A 194 -12.77 -5.74 -0.44
N LEU A 195 -11.96 -6.27 0.49
CA LEU A 195 -11.92 -5.75 1.86
C LEU A 195 -11.47 -4.28 1.87
N LEU A 196 -10.43 -3.92 1.12
CA LEU A 196 -9.95 -2.56 1.02
C LEU A 196 -11.02 -1.61 0.44
N ARG A 197 -11.76 -2.04 -0.59
CA ARG A 197 -12.89 -1.27 -1.13
C ARG A 197 -13.98 -1.03 -0.09
N GLU A 198 -14.35 -2.06 0.65
CA GLU A 198 -15.36 -1.97 1.71
C GLU A 198 -14.92 -1.02 2.84
N ARG A 199 -13.66 -1.11 3.26
CA ARG A 199 -13.12 -0.20 4.28
C ARG A 199 -12.98 1.23 3.77
N LEU A 200 -12.56 1.44 2.52
CA LEU A 200 -12.52 2.79 1.91
C LEU A 200 -13.93 3.39 1.82
N GLN A 201 -14.93 2.61 1.38
CA GLN A 201 -16.33 3.04 1.33
C GLN A 201 -16.86 3.40 2.72
N PHE A 202 -16.48 2.65 3.75
CA PHE A 202 -16.84 2.92 5.14
C PHE A 202 -16.23 4.25 5.65
N TRP A 203 -14.93 4.46 5.44
CA TRP A 203 -14.24 5.66 5.94
C TRP A 203 -14.47 6.93 5.12
N LEU A 204 -14.97 6.80 3.90
CA LEU A 204 -15.34 7.92 3.01
C LEU A 204 -16.87 8.12 2.92
N SER A 205 -17.62 7.78 3.98
CA SER A 205 -19.09 7.87 4.00
C SER A 205 -19.65 9.26 3.68
N ASP A 206 -18.87 10.31 3.91
CA ASP A 206 -19.26 11.71 3.67
C ASP A 206 -19.09 12.15 2.21
N PHE A 207 -18.58 11.28 1.34
CA PHE A 207 -18.28 11.57 -0.06
C PHE A 207 -19.02 10.62 -1.00
N THR A 208 -19.26 11.08 -2.23
CA THR A 208 -19.57 10.19 -3.34
C THR A 208 -18.29 9.43 -3.71
N VAL A 209 -18.25 8.12 -3.46
CA VAL A 209 -17.09 7.29 -3.77
C VAL A 209 -17.31 6.53 -5.07
N LEU A 210 -16.39 6.68 -6.03
CA LEU A 210 -16.45 6.01 -7.32
C LEU A 210 -15.39 4.91 -7.40
N PHE A 211 -15.84 3.67 -7.59
CA PHE A 211 -15.00 2.52 -7.87
C PHE A 211 -15.19 2.03 -9.32
N PRO A 212 -14.17 1.43 -9.94
CA PRO A 212 -14.32 0.68 -11.19
C PRO A 212 -15.45 -0.36 -11.09
N GLY A 213 -16.30 -0.38 -12.12
CA GLY A 213 -17.43 -1.29 -12.22
C GLY A 213 -17.38 -2.14 -13.49
N ARG A 214 -17.55 -1.49 -14.65
CA ARG A 214 -17.58 -2.17 -15.96
C ARG A 214 -16.20 -2.50 -16.53
N LEU A 215 -15.19 -1.71 -16.18
CA LEU A 215 -13.81 -1.90 -16.60
C LEU A 215 -12.98 -2.39 -15.39
N PRO A 216 -11.91 -3.18 -15.62
CA PRO A 216 -11.04 -3.63 -14.54
C PRO A 216 -10.36 -2.44 -13.86
N ALA A 217 -10.03 -2.59 -12.57
CA ALA A 217 -9.35 -1.55 -11.80
C ALA A 217 -7.85 -1.45 -12.14
N GLY A 218 -7.27 -2.56 -12.60
CA GLY A 218 -5.86 -2.65 -12.99
C GLY A 218 -5.58 -2.27 -14.45
N ASP A 219 -4.39 -2.67 -14.91
CA ASP A 219 -3.79 -2.15 -16.15
C ASP A 219 -4.56 -2.49 -17.42
N GLY A 220 -5.44 -3.49 -17.38
CA GLY A 220 -6.32 -3.85 -18.51
C GLY A 220 -7.26 -2.73 -18.98
N ALA A 221 -7.46 -1.68 -18.18
CA ALA A 221 -8.29 -0.52 -18.54
C ALA A 221 -7.51 0.78 -18.78
N VAL A 222 -6.17 0.77 -18.66
CA VAL A 222 -5.36 2.00 -18.74
C VAL A 222 -5.50 2.69 -20.10
N ALA A 223 -5.59 1.92 -21.19
CA ALA A 223 -5.77 2.46 -22.54
C ALA A 223 -7.06 3.31 -22.67
N PHE A 224 -8.14 2.93 -21.98
CA PHE A 224 -9.37 3.74 -21.95
C PHE A 224 -9.15 5.08 -21.26
N GLY A 225 -8.46 5.08 -20.11
CA GLY A 225 -8.08 6.29 -19.39
C GLY A 225 -7.21 7.24 -20.26
N GLN A 226 -6.26 6.68 -21.00
CA GLN A 226 -5.42 7.44 -21.94
C GLN A 226 -6.25 8.08 -23.06
N ALA A 227 -7.20 7.34 -23.64
CA ALA A 227 -8.05 7.84 -24.71
C ALA A 227 -8.92 9.03 -24.26
N VAL A 228 -9.54 8.95 -23.07
CA VAL A 228 -10.39 10.06 -22.57
C VAL A 228 -9.59 11.30 -22.18
N ILE A 229 -8.36 11.13 -21.65
CA ILE A 229 -7.45 12.25 -21.37
C ILE A 229 -7.04 12.94 -22.68
N ALA A 230 -6.67 12.16 -23.70
CA ALA A 230 -6.33 12.70 -25.01
C ALA A 230 -7.53 13.44 -25.62
N ALA A 231 -8.71 12.83 -25.65
CA ALA A 231 -9.93 13.44 -26.17
C ALA A 231 -10.25 14.77 -25.46
N ALA A 232 -10.17 14.79 -24.13
CA ALA A 232 -10.42 16.01 -23.36
C ALA A 232 -9.38 17.10 -23.59
N THR A 233 -8.18 16.77 -24.07
CA THR A 233 -7.11 17.73 -24.36
C THR A 233 -7.27 18.37 -25.75
N PHE A 234 -7.84 17.63 -26.71
CA PHE A 234 -8.02 18.07 -28.09
C PHE A 234 -9.39 18.69 -28.40
N LEU A 235 -10.39 18.46 -27.54
CA LEU A 235 -11.68 19.16 -27.56
C LEU A 235 -11.60 20.50 -26.83
#